data_AF-A0A316A0A4-F1
#
_entry.id   AF-A0A316A0A4-F1
#
_cell.length_a   1.000
_cell.length_b   1.000
_cell.length_c   1.000
_cell.angle_alpha   90.00
_cell.angle_beta   90.00
_cell.angle_gamma   90.00
#
_symmetry.space_group_name_H-M   'P 1'
#
loop_
_entity.id
_entity.type
_entity.pdbx_description
1 polymer ?
#
loop_
_entity_poly.entity_id
_entity_poly.type
_entity_poly.pdbx_seq_one_letter_code
_entity_poly.pdbx_strand_id
1 'polypeptide(L)' 'MIAVGIDVSKSKSTTAILNSDGELLLKPIDFQHSRSDMSALFSLLDI' A
#
# COMPACT_ATOMS: atom_id res chain seq x y z
N MET A 1 -6.53 -9.44 9.93
CA MET A 1 -6.50 -7.96 10.05
C MET A 1 -5.13 -7.51 9.57
N ILE A 2 -5.05 -6.50 8.71
CA ILE A 2 -3.80 -5.96 8.19
C ILE A 2 -3.61 -4.52 8.67
N ALA A 3 -2.37 -4.10 8.85
CA ALA A 3 -2.03 -2.70 9.12
C ALA A 3 -1.40 -2.09 7.86
N VAL A 4 -1.91 -0.94 7.44
CA VAL A 4 -1.46 -0.25 6.23
C VAL A 4 -1.00 1.15 6.63
N GLY A 5 0.29 1.43 6.43
CA GLY A 5 0.87 2.76 6.57
C GLY A 5 0.95 3.44 5.22
N ILE A 6 0.35 4.62 5.08
CA ILE A 6 0.34 5.40 3.82
C ILE A 6 0.85 6.80 4.11
N ASP A 7 1.98 7.16 3.50
CA ASP A 7 2.46 8.54 3.42
C ASP A 7 2.03 9.13 2.07
N VAL A 8 1.27 10.23 2.09
CA VAL A 8 0.59 10.77 0.91
C VAL A 8 1.27 12.05 0.45
N SER A 9 1.62 12.09 -0.84
CA SER A 9 2.19 13.27 -1.48
C SER A 9 1.44 13.58 -2.79
N LYS A 10 1.78 14.69 -3.45
CA LYS A 10 1.18 15.00 -4.76
C LYS A 10 1.60 13.93 -5.77
N SER A 11 0.60 13.35 -6.45
CA SER A 11 0.74 12.36 -7.53
C SER A 11 1.22 10.96 -7.12
N LYS A 12 1.60 10.71 -5.85
CA LYS A 12 1.99 9.39 -5.38
C LYS A 12 1.84 9.23 -3.86
N SER A 13 1.77 7.98 -3.42
CA SER A 13 1.77 7.61 -2.00
C SER A 13 2.78 6.50 -1.74
N THR A 14 3.58 6.63 -0.68
CA THR A 14 4.45 5.55 -0.20
C THR A 14 3.65 4.67 0.76
N THR A 15 3.55 3.38 0.47
CA THR A 15 2.74 2.43 1.25
C THR A 15 3.58 1.28 1.79
N ALA A 16 3.33 0.90 3.04
CA ALA A 16 3.85 -0.30 3.67
C ALA A 16 2.70 -1.10 4.31
N ILE A 17 2.80 -2.43 4.28
CA ILE A 17 1.75 -3.33 4.77
C ILE A 17 2.36 -4.34 5.74
N LEU A 18 1.71 -4.51 6.89
CA LEU A 18 2.04 -5.50 7.92
C LEU A 18 0.85 -6.46 8.12
N ASN A 19 1.14 -7.73 8.41
CA ASN A 19 0.12 -8.68 8.86
C ASN A 19 -0.23 -8.48 10.35
N SER A 20 -1.17 -9.27 10.87
CA SER A 20 -1.60 -9.22 12.26
C SER A 20 -0.50 -9.54 13.28
N ASP A 21 0.53 -10.25 12.86
CA ASP A 21 1.67 -10.66 13.70
C ASP A 21 2.81 -9.63 13.63
N GLY A 22 2.64 -8.55 12.86
CA GLY A 22 3.63 -7.49 12.68
C GLY A 22 4.71 -7.81 11.64
N GLU A 23 4.54 -8.88 10.85
CA GLU A 23 5.45 -9.20 9.76
C GLU A 23 5.17 -8.34 8.52
N LEU A 24 6.24 -8.00 7.80
CA LEU A 24 6.19 -7.15 6.61
C LEU A 24 5.65 -7.93 5.40
N LEU A 25 4.42 -7.60 4.99
CA LEU A 25 3.83 -8.08 3.74
C LEU A 25 4.30 -7.26 2.54
N LEU A 26 4.49 -5.95 2.74
CA LEU A 26 4.97 -5.04 1.71
C LEU A 26 5.93 -4.01 2.34
N LYS A 27 7.17 -3.98 1.84
CA LYS A 27 8.11 -2.91 2.16
C LYS A 27 7.62 -1.55 1.63
N PRO A 28 8.04 -0.42 2.20
CA PRO A 28 7.68 0.89 1.68
C PRO A 28 7.99 1.00 0.18
N ILE A 29 6.94 1.16 -0.63
CA ILE A 29 7.05 1.43 -2.07
C ILE A 29 6.08 2.53 -2.49
N ASP A 30 6.43 3.21 -3.58
CA ASP A 30 5.60 4.28 -4.14
C ASP A 30 4.56 3.70 -5.09
N PHE A 31 3.31 4.11 -4.89
CA PHE A 31 2.21 3.96 -5.86
C PHE A 31 1.90 5.33 -6.45
N GLN A 32 1.90 5.44 -7.78
CA GLN A 32 1.42 6.66 -8.43
C GLN A 32 -0.10 6.78 -8.23
N HIS A 33 -0.62 8.01 -8.21
CA HIS A 33 -2.07 8.27 -8.23
C HIS A 33 -2.66 8.06 -9.64
N SER A 34 -2.26 6.96 -10.28
CA SER A 34 -2.77 6.46 -11.55
C SER A 34 -3.82 5.38 -11.29
N ARG A 35 -4.70 5.11 -12.26
CA ARG A 35 -5.68 4.03 -12.12
C ARG A 35 -5.01 2.66 -11.99
N SER A 36 -3.92 2.41 -12.73
CA SER A 36 -3.22 1.13 -12.69
C SER A 36 -2.64 0.83 -11.31
N ASP A 37 -2.00 1.82 -10.69
CA ASP A 37 -1.31 1.66 -9.43
C ASP A 37 -2.30 1.58 -8.26
N MET A 38 -3.39 2.35 -8.31
CA MET A 38 -4.46 2.23 -7.32
C MET A 38 -5.16 0.86 -7.42
N SER A 39 -5.39 0.33 -8.63
CA SER A 39 -5.91 -1.03 -8.79
C SER A 39 -4.93 -2.09 -8.26
N ALA A 40 -3.63 -1.92 -8.51
CA ALA A 40 -2.61 -2.82 -7.96
C ALA A 40 -2.57 -2.78 -6.42
N LEU A 41 -2.73 -1.60 -5.83
CA LEU A 41 -2.84 -1.44 -4.38
C LEU A 41 -4.09 -2.14 -3.83
N PHE A 42 -5.26 -2.02 -4.47
CA PHE A 42 -6.47 -2.72 -4.03
C PHE A 42 -6.33 -4.25 -4.12
N SER A 43 -5.71 -4.76 -5.19
CA SER A 43 -5.42 -6.19 -5.33
C SER A 43 -4.49 -6.71 -4.22
N LEU A 44 -3.58 -5.88 -3.69
CA LEU A 44 -2.73 -6.26 -2.55
C LEU A 44 -3.48 -6.29 -1.21
N LEU A 45 -4.63 -5.62 -1.14
CA LEU A 45 -5.47 -5.54 0.06
C LEU A 45 -6.62 -6.56 0.04
N ASP A 46 -6.78 -7.33 -1.05
CA ASP A 46 -7.92 -8.22 -1.32
C ASP A 46 -9.28 -7.50 -1.14
N ILE A 47 -9.40 -6.25 -1.63
CA ILE A 47 -10.62 -5.42 -1.61
C ILE A 47 -11.21 -5.25 -3.01
#